data_AF-A0A1E4PYI2-F1
#
_entry.id   AF-A0A1E4PYI2-F1
#
_cell.length_a   1.000
_cell.length_b   1.000
_cell.length_c   1.000
_cell.angle_alpha   90.00
_cell.angle_beta   90.00
_cell.angle_gamma   90.00
#
_symmetry.space_group_name_H-M   'P 1'
#
loop_
_entity.id
_entity.type
_entity.pdbx_description
1 polymer ?
#
loop_
_entity_poly.entity_id
_entity_poly.type
_entity_poly.pdbx_seq_one_letter_code
_entity_poly.pdbx_strand_id
1 'polypeptide(L)'
;MGSGPLGWLGRQWQARRDAAALARRPVPDDLWKRTLVRYPFLRRRASEDVAELRRLVSLFLDRKEFTAAAGLRLTDEIAVAVAAQACLPVLRLGLAEYGGFVGIVLHPDQVLARRSVADDDGVVHEYDELLSGEAMDGGPVMLSWRDVRSAGRSAADAYNVVIHEFAHVLDQKRGLSGASPRLPADVPAREWRDQLARDHEAFMRRVDAGADTVLDPYGAEAPEEFFAVASEAFFVAPRPMKKEHPALYGVFSRFYRQDPGAENGA
;
A
#
# COMPACT_ATOMS: atom_id res chain seq x y z
N MET A 1 0.40 -33.55 -0.62
CA MET A 1 0.41 -33.85 -2.07
C MET A 1 1.65 -33.22 -2.67
N GLY A 2 2.55 -34.04 -3.23
CA GLY A 2 3.94 -33.69 -3.52
C GLY A 2 4.09 -32.72 -4.70
N SER A 3 5.01 -31.76 -4.55
CA SER A 3 5.46 -30.93 -5.67
C SER A 3 6.22 -31.80 -6.67
N GLY A 4 5.71 -31.96 -7.88
CA GLY A 4 6.43 -32.63 -8.97
C GLY A 4 7.71 -31.89 -9.38
N PRO A 5 8.59 -32.52 -10.20
CA PRO A 5 9.89 -31.98 -10.60
C PRO A 5 9.83 -30.59 -11.27
N LEU A 6 8.74 -30.28 -11.98
CA LEU A 6 8.48 -28.96 -12.58
C LEU A 6 8.31 -27.84 -11.52
N GLY A 7 7.64 -28.12 -10.41
CA GLY A 7 7.46 -27.16 -9.32
C GLY A 7 8.76 -26.90 -8.54
N TRP A 8 9.65 -27.89 -8.49
CA TRP A 8 10.97 -27.75 -7.87
C TRP A 8 11.90 -26.89 -8.72
N LEU A 9 11.95 -27.10 -10.03
CA LEU A 9 12.73 -26.28 -10.96
C LEU A 9 12.29 -24.81 -10.95
N GLY A 10 10.98 -24.55 -10.96
CA GLY A 10 10.43 -23.19 -10.87
C GLY A 10 10.82 -22.47 -9.56
N ARG A 11 10.75 -23.16 -8.42
CA ARG A 11 11.18 -22.60 -7.12
C ARG A 11 12.67 -22.28 -7.07
N GLN A 12 13.52 -23.16 -7.63
CA GLN A 12 14.95 -22.90 -7.70
C GLN A 12 15.29 -21.71 -8.59
N TRP A 13 14.60 -21.58 -9.71
CA TRP A 13 14.77 -20.43 -10.60
C TRP A 13 14.36 -19.12 -9.92
N GLN A 14 13.23 -19.11 -9.22
CA GLN A 14 12.80 -17.94 -8.43
C GLN A 14 13.81 -17.59 -7.34
N ALA A 15 14.31 -18.58 -6.60
CA ALA A 15 15.32 -18.37 -5.56
C ALA A 15 16.63 -17.78 -6.12
N ARG A 16 17.08 -18.25 -7.29
CA ARG A 16 18.27 -17.69 -7.97
C ARG A 16 18.04 -16.25 -8.42
N ARG A 17 16.86 -15.94 -8.96
CA ARG A 17 16.49 -14.56 -9.35
C ARG A 17 16.46 -13.62 -8.16
N ASP A 18 15.85 -14.06 -7.06
CA ASP A 18 15.78 -13.27 -5.83
C ASP A 18 17.18 -13.04 -5.25
N ALA A 19 18.04 -14.07 -5.21
CA ALA A 19 19.43 -13.92 -4.77
C ALA A 19 20.21 -12.92 -5.65
N ALA A 20 20.03 -12.98 -6.97
CA ALA A 20 20.66 -12.02 -7.88
C ALA A 20 20.15 -10.59 -7.69
N ALA A 21 18.84 -10.41 -7.47
CA ALA A 21 18.24 -9.11 -7.17
C ALA A 21 18.76 -8.54 -5.85
N LEU A 22 18.87 -9.37 -4.80
CA LEU A 22 19.45 -8.96 -3.51
C LEU A 22 20.91 -8.52 -3.63
N ALA A 23 21.69 -9.15 -4.51
CA ALA A 23 23.06 -8.77 -4.79
C ALA A 23 23.16 -7.47 -5.61
N ARG A 24 22.23 -7.22 -6.54
CA ARG A 24 22.20 -6.00 -7.38
C ARG A 24 21.67 -4.76 -6.64
N ARG A 25 20.66 -4.95 -5.79
CA ARG A 25 19.95 -3.87 -5.08
C ARG A 25 19.99 -4.09 -3.57
N PRO A 26 21.16 -4.24 -2.93
CA PRO A 26 21.22 -4.34 -1.48
C PRO A 26 20.82 -2.99 -0.87
N VAL A 27 19.81 -2.96 -0.02
CA VAL A 27 19.54 -1.79 0.84
C VAL A 27 20.68 -1.69 1.86
N PRO A 28 21.45 -0.60 1.96
CA PRO A 28 22.53 -0.47 2.95
C PRO A 28 22.02 -0.44 4.40
N ASP A 29 22.81 -0.95 5.35
CA ASP A 29 22.43 -1.06 6.77
C ASP A 29 22.12 0.30 7.40
N ASP A 30 22.96 1.30 7.12
CA ASP A 30 22.82 2.66 7.65
C ASP A 30 21.57 3.35 7.08
N LEU A 31 21.31 3.18 5.78
CA LEU A 31 20.13 3.71 5.13
C LEU A 31 18.86 3.05 5.67
N TRP A 32 18.88 1.73 5.88
CA TRP A 32 17.75 1.01 6.47
C TRP A 32 17.46 1.50 7.90
N LYS A 33 18.48 1.65 8.74
CA LYS A 33 18.33 2.18 10.11
C LYS A 33 17.73 3.58 10.10
N ARG A 34 18.20 4.49 9.22
CA ARG A 34 17.61 5.83 9.06
C ARG A 34 16.16 5.77 8.60
N THR A 35 15.84 4.87 7.67
CA THR A 35 14.47 4.65 7.18
C THR A 35 13.54 4.22 8.33
N LEU A 36 13.96 3.27 9.16
CA LEU A 36 13.18 2.82 10.33
C LEU A 36 13.04 3.89 11.43
N VAL A 37 14.00 4.81 11.55
CA VAL A 37 13.89 5.99 12.43
C VAL A 37 12.89 6.99 11.87
N ARG A 38 12.96 7.26 10.56
CA ARG A 38 12.08 8.20 9.89
C ARG A 38 10.62 7.71 9.85
N TYR A 39 10.40 6.41 9.71
CA TYR A 39 9.08 5.79 9.58
C TYR A 39 8.85 4.76 10.70
N PRO A 40 8.50 5.18 11.92
CA PRO A 40 8.37 4.28 13.07
C PRO A 40 7.31 3.17 12.90
N PHE A 41 6.31 3.34 12.04
CA PHE A 41 5.33 2.27 11.76
C PHE A 41 5.95 1.03 11.09
N LEU A 42 7.10 1.18 10.41
CA LEU A 42 7.82 0.06 9.81
C LEU A 42 8.40 -0.90 10.85
N ARG A 43 8.79 -0.40 12.04
CA ARG A 43 9.42 -1.23 13.09
C ARG A 43 8.43 -1.95 14.02
N ARG A 44 7.12 -1.69 13.91
CA ARG A 44 6.09 -2.26 14.81
C ARG A 44 5.76 -3.70 14.43
N ARG A 45 6.76 -4.58 14.45
CA ARG A 45 6.69 -6.01 14.12
C ARG A 45 7.94 -6.72 14.65
N ALA A 46 7.94 -8.05 14.61
CA ALA A 46 9.09 -8.87 15.01
C ALA A 46 10.35 -8.56 14.18
N SER A 47 11.54 -8.84 14.72
CA SER A 47 12.82 -8.61 14.05
C SER A 47 12.93 -9.32 12.70
N GLU A 48 12.39 -10.53 12.61
CA GLU A 48 12.37 -11.36 11.41
C GLU A 48 11.53 -10.69 10.32
N ASP A 49 10.45 -10.02 10.70
CA ASP A 49 9.55 -9.31 9.79
C ASP A 49 10.14 -8.00 9.31
N VAL A 50 10.92 -7.32 10.16
CA VAL A 50 11.69 -6.14 9.74
C VAL A 50 12.79 -6.56 8.75
N ALA A 51 13.44 -7.70 8.97
CA ALA A 51 14.45 -8.24 8.05
C ALA A 51 13.82 -8.69 6.73
N GLU A 52 12.68 -9.37 6.78
CA GLU A 52 11.94 -9.78 5.58
C GLU A 52 11.42 -8.57 4.80
N LEU A 53 10.92 -7.53 5.48
CA LEU A 53 10.53 -6.28 4.83
C LEU A 53 11.70 -5.67 4.06
N ARG A 54 12.90 -5.60 4.66
CA ARG A 54 14.10 -5.12 3.97
C ARG A 54 14.46 -5.98 2.75
N ARG A 55 14.32 -7.30 2.86
CA ARG A 55 14.52 -8.22 1.73
C ARG A 55 13.54 -7.91 0.60
N LEU A 56 12.25 -7.72 0.91
CA LEU A 56 11.24 -7.34 -0.08
C LEU A 56 11.52 -5.99 -0.72
N VAL A 57 12.01 -5.01 0.04
CA VAL A 57 12.42 -3.70 -0.49
C VAL A 57 13.50 -3.87 -1.57
N SER A 58 14.55 -4.63 -1.31
CA SER A 58 15.59 -4.91 -2.31
C SER A 58 15.02 -5.55 -3.58
N LEU A 59 14.12 -6.53 -3.44
CA LEU A 59 13.46 -7.17 -4.59
C LEU A 59 12.54 -6.22 -5.34
N PHE A 60 11.84 -5.34 -4.64
CA PHE A 60 10.97 -4.34 -5.23
C PHE A 60 11.77 -3.32 -6.05
N LEU A 61 12.88 -2.82 -5.50
CA LEU A 61 13.81 -1.91 -6.18
C LEU A 61 14.46 -2.51 -7.44
N ASP A 62 14.57 -3.85 -7.51
CA ASP A 62 15.06 -4.54 -8.71
C ASP A 62 13.98 -4.73 -9.78
N ARG A 63 12.71 -4.76 -9.38
CA ARG A 63 11.56 -5.04 -10.26
C ARG A 63 10.81 -3.80 -10.74
N LYS A 64 11.08 -2.64 -10.14
CA LYS A 64 10.36 -1.38 -10.37
C LYS A 64 11.28 -0.30 -10.89
N GLU A 65 10.74 0.55 -11.74
CA GLU A 65 11.44 1.69 -12.31
C GLU A 65 10.99 2.96 -11.60
N PHE A 66 11.94 3.71 -11.06
CA PHE A 66 11.68 4.97 -10.39
C PHE A 66 12.10 6.12 -11.28
N THR A 67 11.18 7.05 -11.50
CA THR A 67 11.40 8.28 -12.25
C THR A 67 11.10 9.46 -11.35
N ALA A 68 11.92 10.50 -11.41
CA ALA A 68 11.64 11.75 -10.72
C ALA A 68 11.27 12.82 -11.74
N ALA A 69 10.20 13.57 -11.45
CA ALA A 69 9.65 14.60 -12.31
C ALA A 69 9.93 16.01 -11.76
N ALA A 70 9.68 17.03 -12.58
CA ALA A 70 9.74 18.45 -12.20
C ALA A 70 11.04 18.86 -11.46
N GLY A 71 12.19 18.34 -11.93
CA GLY A 71 13.51 18.69 -11.38
C GLY A 71 13.85 18.03 -10.04
N LEU A 72 12.98 17.16 -9.50
CA LEU A 72 13.33 16.32 -8.37
C LEU A 72 14.47 15.38 -8.77
N ARG A 73 15.52 15.32 -7.95
CA ARG A 73 16.62 14.37 -8.13
C ARG A 73 16.31 13.09 -7.36
N LEU A 74 16.19 11.99 -8.08
CA LEU A 74 16.03 10.67 -7.48
C LEU A 74 17.30 10.29 -6.71
N THR A 75 17.13 9.79 -5.49
CA THR A 75 18.21 9.29 -4.63
C THR A 75 17.83 7.95 -4.03
N ASP A 76 18.81 7.20 -3.53
CA ASP A 76 18.56 5.93 -2.84
C ASP A 76 17.66 6.11 -1.61
N GLU A 77 17.74 7.26 -0.92
CA GLU A 77 16.85 7.57 0.21
C GLU A 77 15.40 7.64 -0.24
N ILE A 78 15.11 8.31 -1.36
CA ILE A 78 13.75 8.42 -1.91
C ILE A 78 13.24 7.03 -2.31
N ALA A 79 14.04 6.29 -3.06
CA ALA A 79 13.64 4.97 -3.57
C ALA A 79 13.37 3.99 -2.42
N VAL A 80 14.25 3.93 -1.40
CA VAL A 80 14.07 3.08 -0.23
C VAL A 80 12.89 3.54 0.62
N ALA A 81 12.66 4.85 0.79
CA ALA A 81 11.53 5.38 1.54
C ALA A 81 10.18 4.96 0.93
N VAL A 82 10.04 5.06 -0.39
CA VAL A 82 8.84 4.60 -1.10
C VAL A 82 8.72 3.08 -1.00
N ALA A 83 9.77 2.35 -1.38
CA ALA A 83 9.74 0.89 -1.44
C ALA A 83 9.45 0.26 -0.07
N ALA A 84 9.96 0.81 1.03
CA ALA A 84 9.72 0.30 2.38
C ALA A 84 8.26 0.43 2.82
N GLN A 85 7.60 1.52 2.44
CA GLN A 85 6.19 1.75 2.73
C GLN A 85 5.30 0.92 1.80
N ALA A 86 5.62 0.88 0.51
CA ALA A 86 4.92 0.08 -0.49
C ALA A 86 4.98 -1.43 -0.17
N CYS A 87 6.13 -1.95 0.27
CA CYS A 87 6.27 -3.38 0.57
C CYS A 87 5.55 -3.81 1.86
N LEU A 88 5.14 -2.86 2.71
CA LEU A 88 4.56 -3.18 4.01
C LEU A 88 3.19 -3.90 3.89
N PRO A 89 2.21 -3.42 3.10
CA PRO A 89 0.96 -4.14 2.86
C PRO A 89 1.16 -5.57 2.35
N VAL A 90 2.15 -5.78 1.48
CA VAL A 90 2.41 -7.08 0.86
C VAL A 90 3.45 -7.92 1.60
N LEU A 91 3.85 -7.56 2.82
CA LEU A 91 4.88 -8.28 3.58
C LEU A 91 4.59 -9.80 3.67
N ARG A 92 3.31 -10.15 3.84
CA ARG A 92 2.85 -11.54 3.95
C ARG A 92 2.03 -12.03 2.75
N LEU A 93 1.83 -11.16 1.76
CA LEU A 93 1.12 -11.47 0.50
C LEU A 93 2.10 -11.78 -0.63
N GLY A 94 3.28 -11.15 -0.60
CA GLY A 94 4.32 -11.27 -1.60
C GLY A 94 4.20 -10.24 -2.74
N LEU A 95 5.34 -9.92 -3.36
CA LEU A 95 5.43 -8.91 -4.42
C LEU A 95 4.69 -9.25 -5.72
N ALA A 96 4.19 -10.48 -5.87
CA ALA A 96 3.34 -10.84 -6.99
C ALA A 96 2.02 -10.06 -7.00
N GLU A 97 1.60 -9.50 -5.85
CA GLU A 97 0.48 -8.57 -5.76
C GLU A 97 0.73 -7.24 -6.50
N TYR A 98 1.99 -6.85 -6.68
CA TYR A 98 2.36 -5.67 -7.46
C TYR A 98 2.87 -6.01 -8.86
N GLY A 99 2.42 -7.10 -9.46
CA GLY A 99 2.86 -7.50 -10.80
C GLY A 99 2.31 -6.63 -11.96
N GLY A 100 1.23 -5.88 -11.74
CA GLY A 100 0.47 -5.19 -12.79
C GLY A 100 1.05 -3.86 -13.28
N PHE A 101 2.11 -3.34 -12.64
CA PHE A 101 2.74 -2.07 -13.02
C PHE A 101 4.27 -2.16 -12.92
N VAL A 102 5.00 -1.25 -13.58
CA VAL A 102 6.47 -1.20 -13.52
C VAL A 102 6.97 0.15 -13.01
N GLY A 103 6.40 1.26 -13.49
CA GLY A 103 6.88 2.61 -13.20
C GLY A 103 6.33 3.19 -11.90
N ILE A 104 7.17 4.00 -11.24
CA ILE A 104 6.80 4.85 -10.10
C ILE A 104 7.37 6.25 -10.39
N VAL A 105 6.50 7.26 -10.42
CA VAL A 105 6.87 8.64 -10.73
C VAL A 105 6.76 9.50 -9.49
N LEU A 106 7.87 10.14 -9.11
CA LEU A 106 7.96 10.99 -7.93
C LEU A 106 7.96 12.46 -8.34
N HIS A 107 6.98 13.21 -7.84
CA HIS A 107 6.91 14.66 -7.95
C HIS A 107 7.41 15.32 -6.66
N PRO A 108 7.96 16.55 -6.71
CA PRO A 108 8.43 17.24 -5.51
C PRO A 108 7.30 17.55 -4.52
N ASP A 109 6.13 17.95 -5.02
CA ASP A 109 4.91 18.31 -4.28
C ASP A 109 3.68 17.65 -4.93
N GLN A 110 2.51 17.80 -4.31
CA GLN A 110 1.22 17.38 -4.88
C GLN A 110 0.99 18.05 -6.24
N VAL A 111 0.52 17.27 -7.21
CA VAL A 111 0.17 17.75 -8.55
C VAL A 111 -1.34 17.60 -8.71
N LEU A 112 -2.00 18.32 -9.62
CA LEU A 112 -3.39 18.05 -10.01
C LEU A 112 -3.34 17.29 -11.34
N ALA A 113 -3.94 16.11 -11.43
CA ALA A 113 -4.11 15.45 -12.73
C ALA A 113 -5.40 15.96 -13.30
N ARG A 114 -5.30 16.54 -14.49
CA ARG A 114 -6.47 16.70 -15.34
C ARG A 114 -6.81 15.36 -15.96
N ARG A 115 -7.98 14.83 -15.62
CA ARG A 115 -8.55 13.66 -16.30
C ARG A 115 -9.60 14.10 -17.31
N SER A 116 -9.62 13.38 -18.42
CA SER A 116 -10.70 13.39 -19.40
C SER A 116 -11.13 11.93 -19.57
N VAL A 117 -12.28 11.56 -19.00
CA VAL A 117 -12.90 10.26 -19.25
C VAL A 117 -14.02 10.46 -20.26
N ALA A 118 -13.94 9.77 -21.40
CA ALA A 118 -15.06 9.66 -22.32
C ALA A 118 -15.93 8.48 -21.87
N ASP A 119 -17.21 8.72 -21.62
CA ASP A 119 -18.16 7.64 -21.39
C ASP A 119 -18.52 6.91 -22.71
N ASP A 120 -19.29 5.81 -22.59
CA ASP A 120 -19.76 5.03 -23.75
C ASP A 120 -20.69 5.84 -24.69
N ASP A 121 -21.11 7.04 -24.28
CA ASP A 121 -21.92 8.00 -25.05
C ASP A 121 -21.07 9.15 -25.66
N GLY A 122 -19.75 9.13 -25.48
CA GLY A 122 -18.81 10.11 -26.03
C GLY A 122 -18.78 11.46 -25.30
N VAL A 123 -19.35 11.55 -24.10
CA VAL A 123 -19.26 12.73 -23.23
C VAL A 123 -17.92 12.70 -22.50
N VAL A 124 -17.10 13.72 -22.76
CA VAL A 124 -15.84 13.93 -22.03
C VAL A 124 -16.16 14.62 -20.71
N HIS A 125 -16.02 13.89 -19.62
CA HIS A 125 -16.04 14.44 -18.29
C HIS A 125 -14.62 14.87 -17.89
N GLU A 126 -14.41 16.18 -17.72
CA GLU A 126 -13.20 16.75 -17.14
C GLU A 126 -13.38 16.88 -15.63
N TYR A 127 -12.58 16.16 -14.84
CA TYR A 127 -12.48 16.38 -13.40
C TYR A 127 -11.02 16.73 -13.05
N ASP A 128 -10.86 17.76 -12.22
CA ASP A 128 -9.57 18.12 -11.60
C ASP A 128 -9.47 17.36 -10.27
N GLU A 129 -8.57 16.38 -10.18
CA GLU A 129 -8.36 15.57 -8.97
C GLU A 129 -6.96 15.85 -8.38
N LEU A 130 -6.91 16.05 -7.05
CA LEU A 130 -5.67 16.27 -6.30
C LEU A 130 -4.82 14.99 -6.33
N LEU A 131 -3.76 14.96 -7.13
CA LEU A 131 -2.80 13.85 -7.15
C LEU A 131 -1.99 13.86 -5.86
N SER A 132 -2.45 13.09 -4.88
CA SER A 132 -1.56 12.53 -3.88
C SER A 132 -0.89 11.25 -4.39
N GLY A 133 -1.56 10.53 -5.30
CA GLY A 133 -0.98 9.53 -6.18
C GLY A 133 -2.01 8.91 -7.13
N GLU A 134 -1.55 8.01 -8.00
CA GLU A 134 -2.43 7.21 -8.86
C GLU A 134 -1.85 5.82 -9.04
N ALA A 135 -2.68 4.79 -9.21
CA ALA A 135 -2.35 3.59 -9.96
C ALA A 135 -3.29 3.51 -11.18
N MET A 136 -2.76 3.70 -12.39
CA MET A 136 -3.52 3.43 -13.63
C MET A 136 -3.46 1.93 -13.93
N ASP A 137 -4.50 1.35 -14.55
CA ASP A 137 -4.43 -0.03 -15.06
C ASP A 137 -3.27 -0.13 -16.09
N GLY A 138 -2.19 -0.78 -15.68
CA GLY A 138 -0.93 -0.86 -16.42
C GLY A 138 -0.05 0.39 -16.45
N GLY A 139 -0.48 1.53 -15.88
CA GLY A 139 0.32 2.77 -15.86
C GLY A 139 1.15 2.96 -14.58
N PRO A 140 1.98 4.02 -14.50
CA PRO A 140 2.90 4.21 -13.39
C PRO A 140 2.17 4.62 -12.11
N VAL A 141 2.76 4.29 -10.95
CA VAL A 141 2.29 4.81 -9.67
C VAL A 141 2.83 6.22 -9.45
N MET A 142 1.97 7.22 -9.29
CA MET A 142 2.41 8.60 -9.01
C MET A 142 2.46 8.87 -7.50
N LEU A 143 3.47 9.62 -7.03
CA LEU A 143 3.64 9.95 -5.62
C LEU A 143 4.25 11.35 -5.41
N SER A 144 3.77 12.05 -4.40
CA SER A 144 4.35 13.28 -3.87
C SER A 144 5.52 12.97 -2.91
N TRP A 145 6.76 13.36 -3.25
CA TRP A 145 7.91 13.18 -2.37
C TRP A 145 7.72 13.91 -1.04
N ARG A 146 7.06 15.08 -1.05
CA ARG A 146 6.72 15.80 0.18
C ARG A 146 5.94 14.90 1.14
N ASP A 147 4.93 14.21 0.65
CA ASP A 147 4.03 13.36 1.44
C ASP A 147 4.72 12.06 1.86
N VAL A 148 5.44 11.41 0.95
CA VAL A 148 6.31 10.25 1.25
C VAL A 148 7.30 10.60 2.37
N ARG A 149 7.90 11.78 2.32
CA ARG A 149 8.90 12.24 3.27
C ARG A 149 8.30 12.56 4.64
N SER A 150 7.04 13.02 4.70
CA SER A 150 6.33 13.33 5.94
C SER A 150 5.57 12.17 6.55
N ALA A 151 5.45 11.02 5.86
CA ALA A 151 4.65 9.87 6.31
C ALA A 151 4.93 9.40 7.76
N GLY A 152 6.16 9.55 8.24
CA GLY A 152 6.51 9.24 9.62
C GLY A 152 5.83 10.14 10.67
N ARG A 153 5.56 11.40 10.32
CA ARG A 153 4.82 12.36 11.16
C ARG A 153 3.31 12.24 10.95
N SER A 154 2.85 12.19 9.71
CA SER A 154 1.41 12.07 9.39
C SER A 154 0.80 10.75 9.82
N ALA A 155 1.63 9.75 10.17
CA ALA A 155 1.17 8.54 10.86
C ALA A 155 0.41 8.82 12.16
N ALA A 156 0.63 9.98 12.80
CA ALA A 156 -0.15 10.42 13.96
C ALA A 156 -1.62 10.73 13.58
N ASP A 157 -1.83 11.16 12.34
CA ASP A 157 -3.13 11.51 11.75
C ASP A 157 -3.67 10.37 10.88
N ALA A 158 -3.19 9.13 11.10
CA ALA A 158 -3.55 7.94 10.34
C ALA A 158 -3.29 7.98 8.82
N TYR A 159 -2.50 8.96 8.33
CA TYR A 159 -2.29 9.21 6.90
C TYR A 159 -0.93 8.73 6.37
N ASN A 160 -0.96 8.01 5.24
CA ASN A 160 0.18 7.52 4.46
C ASN A 160 -0.16 7.30 2.98
N VAL A 161 0.17 8.29 2.14
CA VAL A 161 -0.02 8.24 0.69
C VAL A 161 0.57 7.00 0.00
N VAL A 162 1.72 6.48 0.45
CA VAL A 162 2.32 5.31 -0.23
C VAL A 162 1.48 4.07 0.03
N ILE A 163 0.97 3.90 1.24
CA ILE A 163 0.09 2.77 1.56
C ILE A 163 -1.24 2.92 0.83
N HIS A 164 -1.75 4.15 0.73
CA HIS A 164 -2.96 4.48 -0.03
C HIS A 164 -2.88 4.00 -1.48
N GLU A 165 -1.91 4.51 -2.25
CA GLU A 165 -1.75 4.15 -3.66
C GLU A 165 -1.51 2.66 -3.87
N PHE A 166 -0.74 2.06 -2.97
CA PHE A 166 -0.44 0.65 -3.06
C PHE A 166 -1.58 -0.24 -2.56
N ALA A 167 -2.58 0.29 -1.85
CA ALA A 167 -3.85 -0.38 -1.60
C ALA A 167 -4.70 -0.38 -2.89
N HIS A 168 -4.77 0.74 -3.62
CA HIS A 168 -5.42 0.79 -4.94
C HIS A 168 -4.83 -0.21 -5.92
N VAL A 169 -3.50 -0.37 -5.95
CA VAL A 169 -2.87 -1.42 -6.78
C VAL A 169 -3.35 -2.84 -6.37
N LEU A 170 -3.56 -3.10 -5.08
CA LEU A 170 -4.09 -4.40 -4.63
C LEU A 170 -5.53 -4.61 -5.10
N ASP A 171 -6.33 -3.55 -5.10
CA ASP A 171 -7.73 -3.58 -5.51
C ASP A 171 -7.88 -3.84 -7.01
N GLN A 172 -7.14 -3.11 -7.83
CA GLN A 172 -7.24 -3.15 -9.30
C GLN A 172 -6.79 -4.49 -9.93
N LYS A 173 -6.14 -5.40 -9.19
CA LYS A 173 -5.58 -6.67 -9.72
C LYS A 173 -6.63 -7.66 -10.28
N ARG A 174 -7.93 -7.34 -10.19
CA ARG A 174 -9.03 -8.11 -10.80
C ARG A 174 -9.69 -7.42 -12.00
N GLY A 175 -9.30 -6.20 -12.36
CA GLY A 175 -10.05 -5.36 -13.31
C GLY A 175 -11.45 -4.98 -12.80
N LEU A 176 -11.65 -5.08 -11.49
CA LEU A 176 -12.86 -4.70 -10.77
C LEU A 176 -12.43 -3.62 -9.77
N SER A 177 -12.91 -2.39 -9.94
CA SER A 177 -12.83 -1.36 -8.90
C SER A 177 -13.91 -1.60 -7.84
N GLY A 178 -13.69 -1.08 -6.62
CA GLY A 178 -14.67 -1.14 -5.54
C GLY A 178 -14.27 -2.06 -4.38
N ALA A 179 -13.00 -2.00 -3.96
CA ALA A 179 -12.47 -2.68 -2.78
C ALA A 179 -12.65 -4.21 -2.80
N SER A 180 -12.32 -4.85 -3.92
CA SER A 180 -12.31 -6.29 -4.17
C SER A 180 -10.91 -6.85 -4.51
N PRO A 181 -9.90 -6.69 -3.62
CA PRO A 181 -8.57 -7.24 -3.85
C PRO A 181 -8.57 -8.78 -3.91
N ARG A 182 -7.44 -9.37 -4.29
CA ARG A 182 -7.27 -10.84 -4.22
C ARG A 182 -7.21 -11.29 -2.77
N LEU A 183 -8.27 -11.94 -2.32
CA LEU A 183 -8.39 -12.40 -0.94
C LEU A 183 -7.62 -13.70 -0.69
N PRO A 184 -6.96 -13.84 0.47
CA PRO A 184 -6.50 -15.12 0.97
C PRO A 184 -7.64 -16.14 1.08
N ALA A 185 -7.31 -17.44 0.97
CA ALA A 185 -8.30 -18.52 1.00
C ALA A 185 -9.13 -18.56 2.30
N ASP A 186 -8.57 -18.06 3.40
CA ASP A 186 -9.16 -17.98 4.73
C ASP A 186 -10.02 -16.71 4.95
N VAL A 187 -10.17 -15.86 3.93
CA VAL A 187 -11.05 -14.68 3.97
C VAL A 187 -12.17 -14.87 2.94
N PRO A 188 -13.38 -15.32 3.35
CA PRO A 188 -14.51 -15.48 2.45
C PRO A 188 -14.91 -14.16 1.78
N ALA A 189 -15.08 -14.16 0.45
CA ALA A 189 -15.44 -12.95 -0.29
C ALA A 189 -16.74 -12.28 0.17
N ARG A 190 -17.72 -13.08 0.62
CA ARG A 190 -18.96 -12.56 1.20
C ARG A 190 -18.69 -11.82 2.51
N GLU A 191 -17.87 -12.39 3.39
CA GLU A 191 -17.51 -11.75 4.66
C GLU A 191 -16.78 -10.43 4.42
N TRP A 192 -15.80 -10.42 3.50
CA TRP A 192 -15.07 -9.21 3.11
C TRP A 192 -16.02 -8.10 2.65
N ARG A 193 -16.82 -8.36 1.61
CA ARG A 193 -17.73 -7.36 1.04
C ARG A 193 -18.74 -6.86 2.07
N ASP A 194 -19.36 -7.78 2.79
CA ASP A 194 -20.37 -7.43 3.79
C ASP A 194 -19.78 -6.58 4.92
N GLN A 195 -18.54 -6.87 5.35
CA GLN A 195 -17.88 -6.08 6.40
C GLN A 195 -17.47 -4.69 5.91
N LEU A 196 -16.83 -4.60 4.74
CA LEU A 196 -16.45 -3.31 4.16
C LEU A 196 -17.67 -2.41 3.94
N ALA A 197 -18.75 -2.94 3.36
CA ALA A 197 -19.97 -2.18 3.13
C ALA A 197 -20.58 -1.64 4.44
N ARG A 198 -20.67 -2.49 5.48
CA ARG A 198 -21.20 -2.07 6.78
C ARG A 198 -20.37 -0.98 7.44
N ASP A 199 -19.04 -1.13 7.47
CA ASP A 199 -18.15 -0.14 8.07
C ASP A 199 -18.14 1.15 7.26
N HIS A 200 -18.14 1.07 5.93
CA HIS A 200 -18.19 2.24 5.06
C HIS A 200 -19.48 3.04 5.25
N GLU A 201 -20.65 2.38 5.26
CA GLU A 201 -21.93 3.04 5.55
C GLU A 201 -21.97 3.69 6.94
N ALA A 202 -21.40 3.03 7.96
CA ALA A 202 -21.31 3.59 9.30
C ALA A 202 -20.35 4.79 9.36
N PHE A 203 -19.25 4.73 8.62
CA PHE A 203 -18.27 5.79 8.49
C PHE A 203 -18.87 7.03 7.80
N MET A 204 -19.53 6.86 6.64
CA MET A 204 -20.21 7.94 5.93
C MET A 204 -21.19 8.70 6.84
N ARG A 205 -22.03 7.97 7.60
CA ARG A 205 -22.96 8.59 8.56
C ARG A 205 -22.27 9.43 9.64
N ARG A 206 -21.05 9.05 10.03
CA ARG A 206 -20.26 9.81 11.03
C ARG A 206 -19.63 11.04 10.40
N VAL A 207 -19.11 10.93 9.18
CA VAL A 207 -18.60 12.06 8.40
C VAL A 207 -19.71 13.09 8.15
N ASP A 208 -20.90 12.65 7.72
CA ASP A 208 -22.08 13.51 7.52
C ASP A 208 -22.51 14.24 8.80
N ALA A 209 -22.30 13.61 9.96
CA ALA A 209 -22.57 14.19 11.27
C ALA A 209 -21.46 15.14 11.77
N GLY A 210 -20.37 15.32 11.01
CA GLY A 210 -19.20 16.11 11.40
C GLY A 210 -18.44 15.53 12.58
N ALA A 211 -18.53 14.21 12.79
CA ALA A 211 -17.82 13.55 13.87
C ALA A 211 -16.31 13.46 13.57
N ASP A 212 -15.49 13.56 14.62
CA ASP A 212 -14.07 13.23 14.52
C ASP A 212 -13.91 11.71 14.36
N THR A 213 -13.09 11.30 13.39
CA THR A 213 -12.91 9.91 12.97
C THR A 213 -11.42 9.60 12.81
N VAL A 214 -11.01 8.37 13.14
CA VAL A 214 -9.63 7.92 12.88
C VAL A 214 -9.30 7.89 11.39
N LEU A 215 -10.29 7.60 10.55
CA LEU A 215 -10.16 7.56 9.10
C LEU A 215 -10.39 8.96 8.53
N ASP A 216 -9.61 9.34 7.52
CA ASP A 216 -9.80 10.60 6.80
C ASP A 216 -11.18 10.62 6.12
N PRO A 217 -11.96 11.71 6.24
CA PRO A 217 -13.26 11.87 5.57
C PRO A 217 -13.27 11.59 4.07
N TYR A 218 -12.13 11.74 3.38
CA TYR A 218 -11.96 11.35 1.98
C TYR A 218 -12.36 9.90 1.70
N GLY A 219 -12.19 9.00 2.68
CA GLY A 219 -12.65 7.61 2.55
C GLY A 219 -14.17 7.44 2.45
N ALA A 220 -14.97 8.50 2.56
CA ALA A 220 -16.42 8.47 2.38
C ALA A 220 -16.84 8.67 0.91
N GLU A 221 -15.91 9.05 0.03
CA GLU A 221 -16.21 9.37 -1.36
C GLU A 221 -16.54 8.13 -2.19
N ALA A 222 -15.81 7.03 -1.98
CA ALA A 222 -16.04 5.76 -2.67
C ALA A 222 -15.55 4.55 -1.86
N PRO A 223 -16.09 3.33 -2.09
CA PRO A 223 -15.64 2.12 -1.41
C PRO A 223 -14.15 1.80 -1.57
N GLU A 224 -13.56 2.07 -2.74
CA GLU A 224 -12.12 1.95 -3.02
C GLU A 224 -11.29 2.90 -2.16
N GLU A 225 -11.73 4.15 -2.00
CA GLU A 225 -11.09 5.13 -1.13
C GLU A 225 -11.23 4.75 0.34
N PHE A 226 -12.40 4.25 0.73
CA PHE A 226 -12.60 3.70 2.06
C PHE A 226 -11.59 2.58 2.37
N PHE A 227 -11.37 1.67 1.42
CA PHE A 227 -10.37 0.61 1.57
C PHE A 227 -8.95 1.16 1.67
N ALA A 228 -8.58 2.12 0.82
CA ALA A 228 -7.25 2.73 0.85
C ALA A 228 -7.00 3.46 2.18
N VAL A 229 -7.91 4.34 2.60
CA VAL A 229 -7.83 5.10 3.86
C VAL A 229 -7.83 4.18 5.08
N ALA A 230 -8.68 3.14 5.11
CA ALA A 230 -8.67 2.15 6.17
C ALA A 230 -7.33 1.37 6.22
N SER A 231 -6.70 1.16 5.07
CA SER A 231 -5.39 0.47 4.98
C SER A 231 -4.26 1.33 5.52
N GLU A 232 -4.29 2.64 5.26
CA GLU A 232 -3.37 3.60 5.88
C GLU A 232 -3.45 3.49 7.41
N ALA A 233 -4.64 3.68 7.97
CA ALA A 233 -4.89 3.62 9.41
C ALA A 233 -4.50 2.26 10.01
N PHE A 234 -4.80 1.16 9.33
CA PHE A 234 -4.43 -0.18 9.76
C PHE A 234 -2.92 -0.34 9.97
N PHE A 235 -2.09 0.25 9.11
CA PHE A 235 -0.63 0.13 9.23
C PHE A 235 0.01 1.21 10.09
N VAL A 236 -0.44 2.46 9.99
CA VAL A 236 0.25 3.60 10.63
C VAL A 236 -0.37 4.00 11.97
N ALA A 237 -1.67 3.75 12.18
CA ALA A 237 -2.43 4.03 13.40
C ALA A 237 -3.30 2.83 13.85
N PRO A 238 -2.73 1.62 14.03
CA PRO A 238 -3.50 0.39 14.23
C PRO A 238 -4.32 0.37 15.54
N ARG A 239 -3.84 1.03 16.60
CA ARG A 239 -4.55 1.07 17.89
C ARG A 239 -5.83 1.92 17.79
N PRO A 240 -5.78 3.18 17.31
CA PRO A 240 -6.98 3.94 16.94
C PRO A 240 -7.91 3.16 16.00
N MET A 241 -7.38 2.59 14.91
CA MET A 241 -8.16 1.79 13.96
C MET A 241 -8.89 0.62 14.63
N LYS A 242 -8.19 -0.17 15.45
CA LYS A 242 -8.77 -1.31 16.18
C LYS A 242 -9.84 -0.89 17.19
N LYS A 243 -9.68 0.29 17.80
CA LYS A 243 -10.65 0.83 18.77
C LYS A 243 -11.94 1.27 18.07
N GLU A 244 -11.81 1.96 16.94
CA GLU A 244 -12.94 2.55 16.24
C GLU A 244 -13.66 1.58 15.29
N HIS A 245 -12.89 0.74 14.60
CA HIS A 245 -13.36 -0.24 13.62
C HIS A 245 -12.88 -1.67 13.94
N PRO A 246 -13.25 -2.26 15.11
CA PRO A 246 -12.70 -3.53 15.56
C PRO A 246 -13.00 -4.70 14.62
N ALA A 247 -14.19 -4.73 14.01
CA ALA A 247 -14.58 -5.79 13.08
C ALA A 247 -13.82 -5.69 11.76
N LEU A 248 -13.73 -4.49 11.18
CA LEU A 248 -12.90 -4.23 9.99
C LEU A 248 -11.44 -4.54 10.23
N TYR A 249 -10.89 -4.14 11.39
CA TYR A 249 -9.52 -4.47 11.80
C TYR A 249 -9.28 -5.98 11.79
N GLY A 250 -10.22 -6.78 12.32
CA GLY A 250 -10.11 -8.24 12.31
C GLY A 250 -10.08 -8.83 10.89
N VAL A 251 -10.90 -8.32 9.98
CA VAL A 251 -10.90 -8.73 8.57
C VAL A 251 -9.59 -8.33 7.88
N PHE A 252 -9.10 -7.11 8.12
CA PHE A 252 -7.84 -6.61 7.57
C PHE A 252 -6.64 -7.40 8.09
N SER A 253 -6.64 -7.79 9.37
CA SER A 253 -5.58 -8.64 9.93
C SER A 253 -5.46 -9.98 9.24
N ARG A 254 -6.59 -10.61 8.87
CA ARG A 254 -6.57 -11.86 8.10
C ARG A 254 -6.23 -11.63 6.64
N PHE A 255 -6.73 -10.55 6.03
CA PHE A 255 -6.41 -10.18 4.66
C PHE A 255 -4.92 -9.91 4.48
N TYR A 256 -4.34 -8.97 5.23
CA TYR A 256 -2.91 -8.64 5.18
C TYR A 256 -2.01 -9.67 5.86
N ARG A 257 -2.59 -10.61 6.64
CA ARG A 257 -1.89 -11.59 7.47
C ARG A 257 -0.91 -10.94 8.45
N GLN A 258 -1.32 -9.80 8.99
CA GLN A 258 -0.51 -8.95 9.88
C GLN A 258 -1.39 -8.44 11.03
N ASP A 259 -0.81 -8.18 12.20
CA ASP A 259 -1.48 -7.52 13.32
C ASP A 259 -0.59 -6.37 13.85
N PRO A 260 -0.57 -5.20 13.17
CA PRO A 260 0.33 -4.09 13.54
C PRO A 260 0.00 -3.46 14.90
N GLY A 261 -1.20 -3.71 15.41
CA GLY A 261 -1.70 -3.28 16.72
C GLY A 261 -1.54 -4.32 17.83
N ALA A 262 -1.01 -5.51 17.52
CA ALA A 262 -0.62 -6.46 18.55
C ALA A 262 0.41 -5.81 19.49
N GLU A 263 0.29 -6.08 20.78
CA GLU A 263 1.36 -5.76 21.71
C GLU A 263 2.54 -6.67 21.39
N ASN A 264 3.54 -6.14 20.67
CA ASN A 264 4.79 -6.84 20.50
C ASN A 264 5.41 -7.02 21.89
N GLY A 265 5.44 -8.25 22.37
CA GLY A 265 6.15 -8.61 23.60
C GLY A 265 7.59 -8.11 23.52
N ALA A 266 8.02 -7.47 24.62
CA ALA A 266 9.36 -6.94 24.82
C ALA A 266 10.45 -8.02 24.66
#